data_AF-A0A1T5GA17-F1
#
_entry.id   AF-A0A1T5GA17-F1
#
_cell.length_a   1.000
_cell.length_b   1.000
_cell.length_c   1.000
_cell.angle_alpha   90.00
_cell.angle_beta   90.00
_cell.angle_gamma   90.00
#
_symmetry.space_group_name_H-M   'P 1'
#
loop_
_entity.id
_entity.type
_entity.pdbx_description
1 polymer ?
#
loop_
_entity_poly.entity_id
_entity_poly.type
_entity_poly.pdbx_seq_one_letter_code
_entity_poly.pdbx_strand_id
1 'polypeptide(L)'
;MNTVSYKHFRSELRRLERLYLLTIYSYEENSKKVKIDLEEGNVKLGDELWYKDKIISRSPRELEKNLSVNYPFMLRESLLIRIVSIIEIYFQDVLKEISILNKNPFKDPRVKELKVASILEFTLDDLEKIKEEIVEEKIRKVVLGGISSIYKFIENTLKVNFDSKIINLITLEKLFDNRHLLVHAGGKIDSVYLKKYQMGNKYLNKKLCIDEEYFLNSLNEISQLILDLDEKIISKFDFKMLKEKQVSETEVLRYYEIQFKSSSNAELFLSEGYRFGFTKTFSFSDIAEKEIEIIDENKFIYRLKLSGEKEIVGTYLGVMRHKSRKGEIVSVNKL
;
A
#
# COMPACT_ATOMS: atom_id res chain seq x y z
N MET A 1 -16.62 1.98 9.11
CA MET A 1 -16.05 0.61 9.06
C MET A 1 -15.51 0.47 7.66
N ASN A 2 -14.28 -0.01 7.49
CA ASN A 2 -13.58 0.02 6.20
C ASN A 2 -13.12 -1.39 5.85
N THR A 3 -12.99 -1.69 4.55
CA THR A 3 -12.49 -2.99 4.08
C THR A 3 -11.02 -3.19 4.47
N VAL A 4 -10.56 -4.44 4.47
CA VAL A 4 -9.13 -4.74 4.71
C VAL A 4 -8.31 -4.16 3.54
N SER A 5 -8.80 -4.34 2.32
CA SER A 5 -8.30 -3.73 1.08
C SER A 5 -8.09 -2.22 1.20
N TYR A 6 -9.07 -1.48 1.73
CA TYR A 6 -8.95 -0.02 1.93
C TYR A 6 -7.86 0.34 2.92
N LYS A 7 -7.73 -0.40 4.03
CA LYS A 7 -6.67 -0.13 5.02
C LYS A 7 -5.28 -0.30 4.39
N HIS A 8 -5.08 -1.37 3.60
CA HIS A 8 -3.83 -1.59 2.86
C HIS A 8 -3.58 -0.46 1.85
N PHE A 9 -4.58 -0.14 1.03
CA PHE A 9 -4.53 0.97 0.08
C PHE A 9 -4.11 2.29 0.76
N ARG A 10 -4.78 2.68 1.84
CA ARG A 10 -4.53 3.92 2.57
C ARG A 10 -3.12 3.95 3.17
N SER A 11 -2.65 2.81 3.69
CA SER A 11 -1.29 2.69 4.23
C SER A 11 -0.24 2.88 3.14
N GLU A 12 -0.40 2.20 2.00
CA GLU A 12 0.52 2.29 0.86
C GLU A 12 0.52 3.69 0.24
N LEU A 13 -0.64 4.32 0.08
CA LEU A 13 -0.75 5.68 -0.46
C LEU A 13 -0.04 6.70 0.45
N ARG A 14 -0.21 6.59 1.77
CA ARG A 14 0.49 7.44 2.75
C ARG A 14 1.99 7.22 2.75
N ARG A 15 2.46 5.97 2.58
CA ARG A 15 3.89 5.66 2.47
C ARG A 15 4.48 6.34 1.22
N LEU A 16 3.74 6.32 0.12
CA LEU A 16 4.13 6.95 -1.14
C LEU A 16 4.20 8.48 -1.01
N GLU A 17 3.18 9.11 -0.41
CA GLU A 17 3.17 10.54 -0.11
C GLU A 17 4.37 10.94 0.78
N ARG A 18 4.62 10.21 1.85
CA ARG A 18 5.79 10.46 2.73
C ARG A 18 7.11 10.29 1.99
N LEU A 19 7.23 9.26 1.15
CA LEU A 19 8.43 9.04 0.34
C LEU A 19 8.67 10.23 -0.58
N TYR A 20 7.61 10.76 -1.22
CA TYR A 20 7.70 11.96 -2.03
C TYR A 20 8.22 13.16 -1.23
N LEU A 21 7.52 13.51 -0.15
CA LEU A 21 7.82 14.69 0.67
C LEU A 21 9.24 14.64 1.27
N LEU A 22 9.65 13.49 1.82
CA LEU A 22 10.99 13.32 2.38
C LEU A 22 12.08 13.42 1.31
N THR A 23 11.83 12.90 0.11
CA THR A 23 12.81 12.93 -0.98
C THR A 23 12.95 14.34 -1.55
N ILE A 24 11.83 15.05 -1.76
CA ILE A 24 11.85 16.46 -2.21
C ILE A 24 12.53 17.34 -1.17
N TYR A 25 12.18 17.21 0.11
CA TYR A 25 12.87 17.92 1.19
C TYR A 25 14.39 17.67 1.15
N SER A 26 14.80 16.41 0.97
CA SER A 26 16.22 16.07 0.84
C SER A 26 16.86 16.73 -0.39
N TYR A 27 16.17 16.79 -1.53
CA TYR A 27 16.68 17.45 -2.73
C TYR A 27 16.85 18.95 -2.53
N GLU A 28 15.87 19.61 -1.91
CA GLU A 28 15.92 21.05 -1.62
C GLU A 28 17.06 21.40 -0.67
N GLU A 29 17.21 20.67 0.44
CA GLU A 29 18.27 20.91 1.42
C GLU A 29 19.66 20.66 0.83
N ASN A 30 19.84 19.58 0.06
CA ASN A 30 21.11 19.34 -0.63
C ASN A 30 21.39 20.38 -1.71
N SER A 31 20.37 20.84 -2.43
CA SER A 31 20.54 21.91 -3.43
C SER A 31 20.97 23.23 -2.78
N LYS A 32 20.40 23.59 -1.63
CA LYS A 32 20.82 24.77 -0.85
C LYS A 32 22.26 24.64 -0.38
N LYS A 33 22.62 23.47 0.17
CA LYS A 33 23.98 23.20 0.64
C LYS A 33 25.02 23.37 -0.48
N VAL A 34 24.74 22.82 -1.65
CA VAL A 34 25.63 22.95 -2.83
C VAL A 34 25.81 24.41 -3.23
N LYS A 35 24.78 25.26 -3.12
CA LYS A 35 24.89 26.70 -3.39
C LYS A 35 25.79 27.40 -2.38
N ILE A 36 25.59 27.12 -1.10
CA ILE A 36 26.39 27.69 -0.01
C ILE A 36 27.86 27.28 -0.18
N ASP A 37 28.13 25.99 -0.43
CA ASP A 37 29.49 25.49 -0.62
C ASP A 37 30.19 26.13 -1.85
N LEU A 38 29.45 26.48 -2.89
CA LEU A 38 29.97 27.23 -4.05
C LEU A 38 30.26 28.70 -3.71
N GLU A 39 29.39 29.36 -2.95
CA GLU A 39 29.53 30.76 -2.55
C GLU A 39 30.68 30.97 -1.56
N GLU A 40 30.84 30.03 -0.62
CA GLU A 40 31.93 30.03 0.36
C GLU A 40 33.27 29.55 -0.22
N GLY A 41 33.26 28.97 -1.43
CA GLY A 41 34.45 28.43 -2.09
C GLY A 41 34.93 27.08 -1.52
N ASN A 42 34.08 26.39 -0.76
CA ASN A 42 34.32 25.03 -0.25
C ASN A 42 34.40 24.01 -1.41
N VAL A 43 33.69 24.28 -2.51
CA VAL A 43 33.76 23.49 -3.76
C VAL A 43 33.90 24.41 -4.97
N LYS A 44 34.61 23.95 -6.00
CA LYS A 44 34.79 24.65 -7.28
C LYS A 44 33.84 24.12 -8.35
N LEU A 45 33.58 24.93 -9.37
CA LEU A 45 32.66 24.59 -10.46
C LEU A 45 33.03 23.31 -11.23
N GLY A 46 34.31 22.94 -11.28
CA GLY A 46 34.80 21.75 -11.97
C GLY A 46 34.96 20.53 -11.07
N ASP A 47 34.63 20.64 -9.77
CA ASP A 47 34.86 19.55 -8.84
C ASP A 47 33.82 18.45 -9.05
N GLU A 48 34.29 17.22 -9.18
CA GLU A 48 33.43 16.05 -9.18
C GLU A 48 32.89 15.79 -7.77
N LEU A 49 31.61 15.45 -7.67
CA LEU A 49 30.98 15.13 -6.41
C LEU A 49 30.82 13.62 -6.27
N TRP A 50 31.26 13.10 -5.13
CA TRP A 50 31.33 11.68 -4.86
C TRP A 50 30.42 11.30 -3.69
N TYR A 51 29.75 10.15 -3.82
CA TYR A 51 29.09 9.48 -2.71
C TYR A 51 29.69 8.08 -2.58
N LYS A 52 30.38 7.82 -1.47
CA LYS A 52 31.22 6.63 -1.29
C LYS A 52 32.26 6.57 -2.42
N ASP A 53 32.20 5.53 -3.24
CA ASP A 53 33.12 5.21 -4.34
C ASP A 53 32.56 5.58 -5.72
N LYS A 54 31.44 6.31 -5.78
CA LYS A 54 30.77 6.65 -7.05
C LYS A 54 30.63 8.14 -7.24
N ILE A 55 30.92 8.59 -8.46
CA ILE A 55 30.62 9.94 -8.92
C ILE A 55 29.11 10.08 -9.03
N ILE A 56 28.53 11.04 -8.30
CA ILE A 56 27.11 11.38 -8.34
C ILE A 56 26.83 12.60 -9.22
N SER A 57 27.85 13.41 -9.51
CA SER A 57 27.77 14.55 -10.42
C SER A 57 29.16 14.97 -10.89
N ARG A 58 29.28 15.45 -12.13
CA ARG A 58 30.57 15.95 -12.69
C ARG A 58 30.82 17.41 -12.34
N SER A 59 29.81 18.11 -11.81
CA SER A 59 29.98 19.46 -11.27
C SER A 59 28.92 19.77 -10.19
N PRO A 60 29.17 20.75 -9.31
CA PRO A 60 28.16 21.22 -8.37
C PRO A 60 26.92 21.81 -9.05
N ARG A 61 27.09 22.55 -10.17
CA ARG A 61 25.98 23.12 -10.95
C ARG A 61 25.09 22.05 -11.60
N GLU A 62 25.70 20.98 -12.10
CA GLU A 62 24.94 19.84 -12.61
C GLU A 62 24.13 19.19 -11.50
N LEU A 63 24.71 19.01 -10.31
CA LEU A 63 24.00 18.42 -9.18
C LEU A 63 22.83 19.29 -8.75
N GLU A 64 23.03 20.61 -8.61
CA GLU A 64 21.98 21.56 -8.29
C GLU A 64 20.81 21.48 -9.29
N LYS A 65 21.12 21.50 -10.60
CA LYS A 65 20.10 21.38 -11.66
C LYS A 65 19.36 20.04 -11.60
N ASN A 66 20.08 18.95 -11.34
CA ASN A 66 19.48 17.63 -11.24
C ASN A 66 18.56 17.52 -10.02
N LEU A 67 18.99 18.02 -8.85
CA LEU A 67 18.19 18.02 -7.62
C LEU A 67 16.94 18.91 -7.73
N SER A 68 17.04 20.05 -8.40
CA SER A 68 15.93 21.02 -8.50
C SER A 68 14.94 20.70 -9.63
N VAL A 69 15.38 20.01 -10.68
CA VAL A 69 14.57 19.82 -11.90
C VAL A 69 14.43 18.34 -12.26
N ASN A 70 15.53 17.69 -12.63
CA ASN A 70 15.47 16.38 -13.30
C ASN A 70 15.00 15.26 -12.36
N TYR A 71 15.57 15.18 -11.15
CA TYR A 71 15.23 14.15 -10.18
C TYR A 71 13.81 14.30 -9.63
N PRO A 72 13.30 15.50 -9.28
CA PRO A 72 11.88 15.68 -8.96
C PRO A 72 10.93 15.16 -10.05
N PHE A 73 11.22 15.43 -11.33
CA PHE A 73 10.40 14.90 -12.42
C PHE A 73 10.45 13.38 -12.50
N MET A 74 11.64 12.79 -12.46
CA MET A 74 11.79 11.32 -12.48
C MET A 74 11.11 10.65 -11.28
N LEU A 75 11.18 11.27 -10.10
CA LEU A 75 10.50 10.81 -8.90
C LEU A 75 8.98 10.79 -9.12
N ARG A 76 8.40 11.89 -9.58
CA ARG A 76 6.94 11.98 -9.84
C ARG A 76 6.48 10.98 -10.91
N GLU A 77 7.23 10.82 -12.00
CA GLU A 77 6.96 9.79 -13.02
C GLU A 77 6.91 8.38 -12.39
N SER A 78 7.91 8.05 -11.57
CA SER A 78 8.02 6.73 -10.94
C SER A 78 6.91 6.49 -9.91
N LEU A 79 6.61 7.50 -9.08
CA LEU A 79 5.58 7.41 -8.06
C LEU A 79 4.17 7.38 -8.68
N LEU A 80 3.94 8.07 -9.81
CA LEU A 80 2.68 7.99 -10.54
C LEU A 80 2.38 6.57 -11.03
N ILE A 81 3.39 5.88 -11.55
CA ILE A 81 3.25 4.45 -11.92
C ILE A 81 2.83 3.63 -10.69
N ARG A 82 3.47 3.89 -9.54
CA ARG A 82 3.16 3.18 -8.28
C ARG A 82 1.74 3.50 -7.79
N ILE A 83 1.25 4.73 -7.94
CA ILE A 83 -0.14 5.10 -7.61
C ILE A 83 -1.12 4.21 -8.38
N VAL A 84 -0.96 4.09 -9.70
CA VAL A 84 -1.84 3.25 -10.53
C VAL A 84 -1.79 1.79 -10.08
N SER A 85 -0.60 1.26 -9.77
CA SER A 85 -0.48 -0.11 -9.25
C SER A 85 -1.18 -0.31 -7.90
N ILE A 86 -1.13 0.68 -7.00
CA ILE A 86 -1.83 0.62 -5.70
C ILE A 86 -3.36 0.59 -5.92
N ILE A 87 -3.87 1.34 -6.90
CA ILE A 87 -5.29 1.31 -7.27
C ILE A 87 -5.70 -0.06 -7.84
N GLU A 88 -4.90 -0.61 -8.75
CA GLU A 88 -5.14 -1.94 -9.34
C GLU A 88 -5.18 -3.03 -8.26
N ILE A 89 -4.24 -2.99 -7.31
CA ILE A 89 -4.19 -3.90 -6.15
C ILE A 89 -5.43 -3.73 -5.28
N TYR A 90 -5.82 -2.50 -4.94
CA TYR A 90 -7.04 -2.24 -4.17
C TYR A 90 -8.26 -2.89 -4.84
N PHE A 91 -8.45 -2.67 -6.15
CA PHE A 91 -9.59 -3.24 -6.85
C PHE A 91 -9.52 -4.77 -6.94
N GLN A 92 -8.33 -5.33 -7.12
CA GLN A 92 -8.15 -6.78 -7.08
C GLN A 92 -8.57 -7.34 -5.72
N ASP A 93 -8.10 -6.75 -4.63
CA ASP A 93 -8.34 -7.24 -3.28
C ASP A 93 -9.80 -7.04 -2.84
N VAL A 94 -10.39 -5.88 -3.12
CA VAL A 94 -11.79 -5.61 -2.73
C VAL A 94 -12.76 -6.52 -3.50
N LEU A 95 -12.47 -6.82 -4.77
CA LEU A 95 -13.26 -7.76 -5.54
C LEU A 95 -13.13 -9.20 -5.01
N LYS A 96 -11.94 -9.59 -4.54
CA LYS A 96 -11.73 -10.86 -3.84
C LYS A 96 -12.55 -10.92 -2.56
N GLU A 97 -12.52 -9.88 -1.74
CA GLU A 97 -13.35 -9.79 -0.52
C GLU A 97 -14.84 -9.92 -0.85
N ILE A 98 -15.32 -9.18 -1.85
CA ILE A 98 -16.72 -9.27 -2.31
C ILE A 98 -17.05 -10.68 -2.79
N SER A 99 -16.14 -11.38 -3.46
CA SER A 99 -16.39 -12.74 -3.97
C SER A 99 -16.60 -13.78 -2.86
N ILE A 100 -15.99 -13.56 -1.68
CA ILE A 100 -16.18 -14.41 -0.51
C ILE A 100 -17.60 -14.20 0.05
N LEU A 101 -18.09 -12.96 0.03
CA LEU A 101 -19.44 -12.61 0.48
C LEU A 101 -20.52 -13.05 -0.53
N ASN A 102 -20.27 -12.82 -1.81
CA ASN A 102 -21.23 -13.03 -2.88
C ASN A 102 -20.53 -13.34 -4.21
N LYS A 103 -20.64 -14.60 -4.66
CA LYS A 103 -20.11 -15.06 -5.95
C LYS A 103 -20.98 -14.66 -7.15
N ASN A 104 -22.21 -14.17 -6.96
CA ASN A 104 -23.13 -13.86 -8.07
C ASN A 104 -22.59 -12.84 -9.10
N PRO A 105 -21.93 -11.74 -8.70
CA PRO A 105 -21.35 -10.78 -9.66
C PRO A 105 -20.28 -11.39 -10.58
N PHE A 106 -19.67 -12.51 -10.17
CA PHE A 106 -18.59 -13.16 -10.90
C PHE A 106 -19.08 -14.30 -11.80
N LYS A 107 -20.39 -14.59 -11.80
CA LYS A 107 -20.98 -15.57 -12.71
C LYS A 107 -20.77 -15.11 -14.14
N ASP A 108 -20.17 -16.00 -14.94
CA ASP A 108 -20.00 -15.78 -16.37
C ASP A 108 -20.96 -16.70 -17.13
N PRO A 109 -21.80 -16.19 -18.04
CA PRO A 109 -22.73 -17.02 -18.80
C PRO A 109 -22.04 -17.89 -19.86
N ARG A 110 -20.73 -17.70 -20.09
CA ARG A 110 -19.96 -18.49 -21.06
C ARG A 110 -19.72 -19.91 -20.56
N VAL A 111 -19.72 -20.87 -21.48
CA VAL A 111 -19.39 -22.27 -21.21
C VAL A 111 -17.88 -22.42 -21.06
N LYS A 112 -17.42 -23.05 -19.96
CA LYS A 112 -16.02 -23.48 -19.77
C LYS A 112 -15.97 -25.00 -19.96
N GLU A 113 -15.24 -25.46 -20.97
CA GLU A 113 -15.07 -26.89 -21.25
C GLU A 113 -14.02 -27.49 -20.30
N LEU A 114 -14.35 -28.61 -19.67
CA LEU A 114 -13.44 -29.38 -18.82
C LEU A 114 -13.25 -30.77 -19.42
N LYS A 115 -12.02 -31.29 -19.38
CA LYS A 115 -11.73 -32.64 -19.87
C LYS A 115 -12.43 -33.68 -18.97
N VAL A 116 -13.04 -34.70 -19.60
CA VAL A 116 -13.77 -35.76 -18.88
C VAL A 116 -12.90 -36.46 -17.84
N ALA A 117 -11.62 -36.74 -18.16
CA ALA A 117 -10.68 -37.32 -17.20
C ALA A 117 -10.52 -36.46 -15.94
N SER A 118 -10.43 -35.13 -16.11
CA SER A 118 -10.37 -34.19 -14.99
C SER A 118 -11.67 -34.22 -14.19
N ILE A 119 -12.84 -34.35 -14.84
CA ILE A 119 -14.16 -34.43 -14.18
C ILE A 119 -14.29 -35.67 -13.28
N LEU A 120 -13.77 -36.81 -13.73
CA LEU A 120 -13.87 -38.08 -12.99
C LEU A 120 -12.98 -38.12 -11.74
N GLU A 121 -11.96 -37.27 -11.67
CA GLU A 121 -11.05 -37.15 -10.52
C GLU A 121 -11.50 -36.09 -9.50
N PHE A 122 -12.63 -35.39 -9.72
CA PHE A 122 -13.07 -34.32 -8.82
C PHE A 122 -13.37 -34.80 -7.41
N THR A 123 -12.75 -34.14 -6.45
CA THR A 123 -13.22 -34.10 -5.07
C THR A 123 -14.08 -32.86 -4.84
N LEU A 124 -14.78 -32.80 -3.69
CA LEU A 124 -15.54 -31.61 -3.28
C LEU A 124 -14.62 -30.38 -3.12
N ASP A 125 -13.38 -30.59 -2.67
CA ASP A 125 -12.38 -29.51 -2.55
C ASP A 125 -12.00 -28.94 -3.92
N ASP A 126 -12.04 -29.75 -4.98
CA ASP A 126 -11.73 -29.31 -6.34
C ASP A 126 -12.85 -28.46 -6.94
N LEU A 127 -14.09 -28.61 -6.48
CA LEU A 127 -15.20 -27.77 -6.90
C LEU A 127 -15.06 -26.33 -6.37
N GLU A 128 -14.66 -26.14 -5.11
CA GLU A 128 -14.42 -24.80 -4.57
C GLU A 128 -13.19 -24.15 -5.23
N LYS A 129 -12.11 -24.92 -5.46
CA LYS A 129 -10.95 -24.42 -6.24
C LYS A 129 -11.34 -23.95 -7.63
N ILE A 130 -12.22 -24.68 -8.33
CA ILE A 130 -12.75 -24.23 -9.63
C ILE A 130 -13.49 -22.91 -9.50
N LYS A 131 -14.35 -22.77 -8.49
CA LYS A 131 -15.11 -21.52 -8.29
C LYS A 131 -14.17 -20.35 -8.02
N GLU A 132 -13.13 -20.58 -7.22
CA GLU A 132 -12.08 -19.59 -6.94
C GLU A 132 -11.32 -19.23 -8.22
N GLU A 133 -10.90 -20.21 -9.03
CA GLU A 133 -10.21 -19.96 -10.30
C GLU A 133 -11.06 -19.12 -11.26
N ILE A 134 -12.36 -19.42 -11.39
CA ILE A 134 -13.29 -18.64 -12.22
C ILE A 134 -13.39 -17.20 -11.73
N VAL A 135 -13.49 -17.01 -10.42
CA VAL A 135 -13.53 -15.69 -9.79
C VAL A 135 -12.23 -14.94 -10.04
N GLU A 136 -11.08 -15.57 -9.81
CA GLU A 136 -9.77 -14.95 -10.01
C GLU A 136 -9.51 -14.56 -11.46
N GLU A 137 -9.88 -15.43 -12.41
CA GLU A 137 -9.79 -15.14 -13.84
C GLU A 137 -10.65 -13.92 -14.21
N LYS A 138 -11.87 -13.84 -13.66
CA LYS A 138 -12.78 -12.71 -13.86
C LYS A 138 -12.22 -11.41 -13.28
N ILE A 139 -11.74 -11.44 -12.03
CA ILE A 139 -11.14 -10.29 -11.35
C ILE A 139 -9.93 -9.80 -12.15
N ARG A 140 -9.03 -10.71 -12.53
CA ARG A 140 -7.86 -10.39 -13.33
C ARG A 140 -8.23 -9.73 -14.65
N LYS A 141 -9.23 -10.25 -15.36
CA LYS A 141 -9.72 -9.65 -16.61
C LYS A 141 -10.27 -8.23 -16.40
N VAL A 142 -11.00 -7.99 -15.31
CA VAL A 142 -11.54 -6.67 -14.97
C VAL A 142 -10.41 -5.68 -14.70
N VAL A 143 -9.45 -6.05 -13.84
CA VAL A 143 -8.34 -5.17 -13.45
C VAL A 143 -7.38 -4.91 -14.61
N LEU A 144 -6.98 -5.95 -15.37
CA LEU A 144 -6.11 -5.80 -16.55
C LEU A 144 -6.77 -5.02 -17.69
N GLY A 145 -8.10 -4.97 -17.72
CA GLY A 145 -8.85 -4.15 -18.67
C GLY A 145 -8.77 -2.64 -18.38
N GLY A 146 -8.02 -2.23 -17.35
CA GLY A 146 -7.83 -0.84 -16.96
C GLY A 146 -9.06 -0.22 -16.31
N ILE A 147 -9.00 1.08 -16.04
CA ILE A 147 -10.03 1.76 -15.26
C ILE A 147 -11.42 1.71 -15.89
N SER A 148 -11.54 1.77 -17.22
CA SER A 148 -12.84 1.66 -17.90
C SER A 148 -13.52 0.33 -17.62
N SER A 149 -12.76 -0.77 -17.53
CA SER A 149 -13.28 -2.10 -17.23
C SER A 149 -13.69 -2.21 -15.76
N ILE A 150 -12.88 -1.64 -14.86
CA ILE A 150 -13.17 -1.55 -13.42
C ILE A 150 -14.46 -0.76 -13.18
N TYR A 151 -14.57 0.44 -13.77
CA TYR A 151 -15.76 1.29 -13.73
C TYR A 151 -17.01 0.51 -14.16
N LYS A 152 -16.97 -0.09 -15.35
CA LYS A 152 -18.10 -0.87 -15.88
C LYS A 152 -18.48 -2.03 -14.97
N PHE A 153 -17.51 -2.70 -14.36
CA PHE A 153 -17.80 -3.82 -13.47
C PHE A 153 -18.47 -3.34 -12.17
N ILE A 154 -17.95 -2.28 -11.55
CA ILE A 154 -18.50 -1.74 -10.31
C ILE A 154 -19.91 -1.19 -10.53
N GLU A 155 -20.10 -0.42 -11.61
CA GLU A 155 -21.38 0.21 -11.89
C GLU A 155 -22.42 -0.78 -12.44
N ASN A 156 -22.07 -1.59 -13.44
CA ASN A 156 -23.06 -2.44 -14.11
C ASN A 156 -23.26 -3.78 -13.41
N THR A 157 -22.22 -4.35 -12.83
CA THR A 157 -22.28 -5.69 -12.20
C THR A 157 -22.52 -5.58 -10.71
N LEU A 158 -21.71 -4.78 -10.00
CA LEU A 158 -21.91 -4.58 -8.57
C LEU A 158 -23.03 -3.58 -8.28
N LYS A 159 -23.53 -2.82 -9.27
CA LYS A 159 -24.58 -1.80 -9.07
C LYS A 159 -24.19 -0.80 -7.98
N VAL A 160 -22.91 -0.46 -7.90
CA VAL A 160 -22.36 0.55 -6.99
C VAL A 160 -22.10 1.79 -7.83
N ASN A 161 -22.65 2.92 -7.42
CA ASN A 161 -22.46 4.17 -8.15
C ASN A 161 -20.99 4.61 -8.08
N PHE A 162 -20.28 4.53 -9.20
CA PHE A 162 -18.89 4.93 -9.30
C PHE A 162 -18.72 6.46 -9.42
N ASP A 163 -19.78 7.19 -9.79
CA ASP A 163 -19.72 8.64 -9.86
C ASP A 163 -19.41 9.21 -8.48
N SER A 164 -18.26 9.87 -8.43
CA SER A 164 -17.83 10.70 -7.33
C SER A 164 -17.94 12.14 -7.77
N LYS A 165 -18.42 13.01 -6.87
CA LYS A 165 -18.37 14.46 -7.09
C LYS A 165 -16.94 15.00 -7.08
N ILE A 166 -15.97 14.19 -6.69
CA ILE A 166 -14.60 14.58 -6.38
C ILE A 166 -13.68 14.44 -7.59
N ILE A 167 -13.81 13.34 -8.34
CA ILE A 167 -13.02 13.09 -9.55
C ILE A 167 -13.92 12.51 -10.63
N ASN A 168 -13.82 13.07 -11.85
CA ASN A 168 -14.53 12.51 -13.00
C ASN A 168 -13.73 11.34 -13.62
N LEU A 169 -14.43 10.47 -14.34
CA LEU A 169 -13.82 9.29 -14.96
C LEU A 169 -12.69 9.65 -15.93
N ILE A 170 -12.79 10.78 -16.64
CA ILE A 170 -11.78 11.24 -17.62
C ILE A 170 -10.45 11.54 -16.93
N THR A 171 -10.45 12.18 -15.76
CA THR A 171 -9.23 12.46 -14.99
C THR A 171 -8.56 11.17 -14.54
N LEU A 172 -9.35 10.18 -14.10
CA LEU A 172 -8.83 8.88 -13.70
C LEU A 172 -8.31 8.06 -14.90
N GLU A 173 -8.99 8.11 -16.03
CA GLU A 173 -8.49 7.55 -17.30
C GLU A 173 -7.17 8.19 -17.70
N LYS A 174 -7.02 9.52 -17.54
CA LYS A 174 -5.78 10.22 -17.82
C LYS A 174 -4.63 9.72 -16.97
N LEU A 175 -4.89 9.42 -15.70
CA LEU A 175 -3.87 8.85 -14.81
C LEU A 175 -3.37 7.48 -15.30
N PHE A 176 -4.28 6.60 -15.71
CA PHE A 176 -3.93 5.28 -16.25
C PHE A 176 -3.20 5.40 -17.60
N ASP A 177 -3.65 6.30 -18.48
CA ASP A 177 -3.00 6.55 -19.77
C ASP A 177 -1.61 7.18 -19.60
N ASN A 178 -1.41 8.05 -18.61
CA ASN A 178 -0.10 8.58 -18.23
C ASN A 178 0.84 7.44 -17.84
N ARG A 179 0.40 6.52 -16.97
CA ARG A 179 1.18 5.32 -16.64
C ARG A 179 1.46 4.47 -17.88
N HIS A 180 0.51 4.34 -18.81
CA HIS A 180 0.74 3.62 -20.05
C HIS A 180 1.86 4.26 -20.87
N LEU A 181 1.83 5.57 -21.08
CA LEU A 181 2.87 6.30 -21.80
C LEU A 181 4.23 6.17 -21.11
N LEU A 182 4.29 6.34 -19.78
CA LEU A 182 5.54 6.25 -19.02
C LEU A 182 6.16 4.86 -19.12
N VAL A 183 5.36 3.80 -19.02
CA VAL A 183 5.85 2.40 -19.03
C VAL A 183 6.15 1.88 -20.43
N HIS A 184 5.32 2.21 -21.42
CA HIS A 184 5.38 1.58 -22.75
C HIS A 184 5.88 2.48 -23.87
N ALA A 185 5.71 3.80 -23.75
CA ALA A 185 6.08 4.77 -24.79
C ALA A 185 7.33 5.59 -24.43
N GLY A 186 8.09 5.19 -23.39
CA GLY A 186 9.22 5.96 -22.87
C GLY A 186 8.81 7.37 -22.41
N GLY A 187 7.55 7.52 -22.01
CA GLY A 187 6.94 8.79 -21.64
C GLY A 187 6.63 9.72 -22.82
N LYS A 188 6.71 9.29 -24.09
CA LYS A 188 6.43 10.18 -25.23
C LYS A 188 4.94 10.27 -25.53
N ILE A 189 4.44 11.49 -25.73
CA ILE A 189 3.03 11.74 -26.06
C ILE A 189 2.77 11.44 -27.54
N ASP A 190 1.79 10.58 -27.84
CA ASP A 190 1.38 10.22 -29.18
C ASP A 190 0.10 10.95 -29.66
N SER A 191 -0.27 10.76 -30.92
CA SER A 191 -1.45 11.40 -31.51
C SER A 191 -2.78 10.92 -30.92
N VAL A 192 -2.84 9.70 -30.36
CA VAL A 192 -4.05 9.14 -29.77
C VAL A 192 -4.33 9.84 -28.44
N TYR A 193 -3.31 9.97 -27.61
CA TYR A 193 -3.37 10.71 -26.35
C TYR A 193 -3.75 12.18 -26.57
N LEU A 194 -3.14 12.86 -27.54
CA LEU A 194 -3.46 14.26 -27.84
C LEU A 194 -4.93 14.45 -28.21
N LYS A 195 -5.47 13.57 -29.06
CA LYS A 195 -6.88 13.61 -29.47
C LYS A 195 -7.80 13.35 -28.28
N LYS A 196 -7.48 12.34 -27.45
CA LYS A 196 -8.29 11.97 -26.28
C LYS A 196 -8.41 13.11 -25.26
N TYR A 197 -7.31 13.82 -25.01
CA TYR A 197 -7.25 14.90 -24.01
C TYR A 197 -7.26 16.32 -24.61
N GLN A 198 -7.65 16.45 -25.89
CA GLN A 198 -7.77 17.72 -26.62
C GLN A 198 -6.52 18.63 -26.50
N MET A 199 -5.34 18.02 -26.54
CA MET A 199 -4.06 18.73 -26.43
C MET A 199 -3.56 19.16 -27.82
N GLY A 200 -2.90 20.32 -27.89
CA GLY A 200 -2.38 20.84 -29.16
C GLY A 200 -1.20 20.02 -29.71
N ASN A 201 -1.02 20.02 -31.04
CA ASN A 201 0.06 19.31 -31.74
C ASN A 201 1.49 19.68 -31.27
N LYS A 202 1.66 20.81 -30.59
CA LYS A 202 2.94 21.23 -29.97
C LYS A 202 3.47 20.25 -28.91
N TYR A 203 2.66 19.31 -28.45
CA TYR A 203 3.04 18.28 -27.47
C TYR A 203 3.36 16.92 -28.10
N LEU A 204 3.15 16.75 -29.42
CA LEU A 204 3.45 15.49 -30.11
C LEU A 204 4.92 15.11 -29.97
N ASN A 205 5.19 13.85 -29.63
CA ASN A 205 6.52 13.27 -29.38
C ASN A 205 7.31 13.92 -28.23
N LYS A 206 6.74 14.86 -27.49
CA LYS A 206 7.37 15.40 -26.29
C LYS A 206 7.26 14.42 -25.13
N LYS A 207 8.22 14.50 -24.21
CA LYS A 207 8.15 13.76 -22.96
C LYS A 207 7.00 14.32 -22.12
N LEU A 208 6.16 13.42 -21.63
CA LEU A 208 5.13 13.69 -20.64
C LEU A 208 5.82 14.23 -19.39
N CYS A 209 5.38 15.40 -18.94
CA CYS A 209 5.88 16.02 -17.72
C CYS A 209 4.81 15.89 -16.65
N ILE A 210 5.15 15.23 -15.55
CA ILE A 210 4.30 15.17 -14.36
C ILE A 210 4.75 16.30 -13.44
N ASP A 211 4.00 17.40 -13.45
CA ASP A 211 4.21 18.49 -12.51
C ASP A 211 3.77 18.11 -11.09
N GLU A 212 4.23 18.89 -10.11
CA GLU A 212 3.99 18.65 -8.70
C GLU A 212 2.51 18.77 -8.33
N GLU A 213 1.86 19.82 -8.82
CA GLU A 213 0.45 20.09 -8.55
C GLU A 213 -0.42 18.92 -9.01
N TYR A 214 -0.23 18.45 -10.25
CA TYR A 214 -0.92 17.30 -10.80
C TYR A 214 -0.66 16.03 -9.99
N PHE A 215 0.58 15.79 -9.55
CA PHE A 215 0.92 14.63 -8.74
C PHE A 215 0.23 14.66 -7.36
N LEU A 216 0.31 15.78 -6.64
CA LEU A 216 -0.31 15.93 -5.32
C LEU A 216 -1.83 15.91 -5.40
N ASN A 217 -2.42 16.55 -6.41
CA ASN A 217 -3.86 16.50 -6.65
C ASN A 217 -4.30 15.06 -6.95
N SER A 218 -3.54 14.32 -7.76
CA SER A 218 -3.84 12.91 -8.03
C SER A 218 -3.87 12.08 -6.74
N LEU A 219 -2.89 12.24 -5.84
CA LEU A 219 -2.88 11.53 -4.55
C LEU A 219 -4.15 11.81 -3.73
N ASN A 220 -4.52 13.08 -3.61
CA ASN A 220 -5.70 13.48 -2.85
C ASN A 220 -7.00 12.98 -3.49
N GLU A 221 -7.19 13.22 -4.78
CA GLU A 221 -8.39 12.81 -5.52
C GLU A 221 -8.62 11.29 -5.47
N ILE A 222 -7.55 10.51 -5.63
CA ILE A 222 -7.62 9.03 -5.58
C ILE A 222 -7.93 8.57 -4.16
N SER A 223 -7.29 9.18 -3.14
CA SER A 223 -7.58 8.87 -1.73
C SER A 223 -9.07 9.05 -1.42
N GLN A 224 -9.65 10.17 -1.87
CA GLN A 224 -11.06 10.49 -1.66
C GLN A 224 -11.99 9.60 -2.48
N LEU A 225 -11.68 9.33 -3.75
CA LEU A 225 -12.46 8.42 -4.59
C LEU A 225 -12.53 7.02 -3.96
N ILE A 226 -11.39 6.48 -3.55
CA ILE A 226 -11.32 5.12 -3.02
C ILE A 226 -12.01 5.04 -1.66
N LEU A 227 -11.97 6.10 -0.83
CA LEU A 227 -12.76 6.17 0.40
C LEU A 227 -14.27 6.15 0.11
N ASP A 228 -14.75 7.00 -0.79
CA ASP A 228 -16.17 7.06 -1.17
C ASP A 228 -16.66 5.73 -1.77
N LEU A 229 -15.85 5.11 -2.64
CA LEU A 229 -16.15 3.78 -3.18
C LEU A 229 -16.18 2.71 -2.09
N ASP A 230 -15.24 2.72 -1.15
CA ASP A 230 -15.21 1.76 -0.04
C ASP A 230 -16.47 1.85 0.81
N GLU A 231 -16.91 3.06 1.15
CA GLU A 231 -18.14 3.29 1.91
C GLU A 231 -19.38 2.80 1.16
N LYS A 232 -19.47 3.07 -0.15
CA LYS A 232 -20.55 2.55 -1.00
C LYS A 232 -20.52 1.03 -1.14
N ILE A 233 -19.34 0.42 -1.21
CA ILE A 233 -19.19 -1.04 -1.25
C ILE A 233 -19.65 -1.65 0.08
N ILE A 234 -19.24 -1.09 1.22
CA ILE A 234 -19.59 -1.60 2.55
C ILE A 234 -21.07 -1.44 2.86
N SER A 235 -21.69 -0.34 2.43
CA SER A 235 -23.15 -0.18 2.56
C SER A 235 -23.93 -1.21 1.75
N LYS A 236 -23.33 -1.77 0.68
CA LYS A 236 -23.97 -2.72 -0.21
C LYS A 236 -23.77 -4.18 0.20
N PHE A 237 -22.59 -4.53 0.70
CA PHE A 237 -22.24 -5.91 1.03
C PHE A 237 -22.00 -6.04 2.54
N ASP A 238 -22.46 -7.14 3.15
CA ASP A 238 -22.31 -7.33 4.60
C ASP A 238 -20.92 -7.84 4.98
N PHE A 239 -19.95 -6.93 5.10
CA PHE A 239 -18.58 -7.25 5.50
C PHE A 239 -18.43 -7.70 6.97
N LYS A 240 -19.49 -7.70 7.79
CA LYS A 240 -19.41 -8.21 9.16
C LYS A 240 -19.06 -9.70 9.18
N MET A 241 -19.59 -10.47 8.23
CA MET A 241 -19.33 -11.90 8.09
C MET A 241 -17.86 -12.23 7.77
N LEU A 242 -17.13 -11.33 7.10
CA LEU A 242 -15.71 -11.52 6.80
C LEU A 242 -14.82 -11.38 8.03
N LYS A 243 -15.15 -10.46 8.95
CA LYS A 243 -14.41 -10.34 10.21
C LYS A 243 -14.53 -11.61 11.04
N GLU A 244 -15.71 -12.21 11.11
CA GLU A 244 -15.92 -13.43 11.90
C GLU A 244 -15.16 -14.64 11.32
N LYS A 245 -15.02 -14.73 9.98
CA LYS A 245 -14.24 -15.78 9.32
C LYS A 245 -12.72 -15.54 9.29
N GLN A 246 -12.25 -14.31 9.06
CA GLN A 246 -10.79 -14.02 9.05
C GLN A 246 -10.20 -14.02 10.47
N VAL A 247 -10.96 -13.57 11.47
CA VAL A 247 -10.53 -13.66 12.88
C VAL A 247 -10.42 -15.11 13.34
N SER A 248 -11.09 -16.07 12.69
CA SER A 248 -10.98 -17.48 13.10
C SER A 248 -9.72 -18.20 12.59
N GLU A 249 -9.07 -17.73 11.52
CA GLU A 249 -7.93 -18.46 10.90
C GLU A 249 -6.56 -17.77 11.04
N THR A 250 -6.48 -16.44 10.97
CA THR A 250 -5.18 -15.74 10.94
C THR A 250 -4.96 -14.72 12.05
N GLU A 251 -6.02 -14.15 12.64
CA GLU A 251 -5.88 -13.22 13.76
C GLU A 251 -6.13 -13.93 15.10
N VAL A 252 -5.45 -13.49 16.16
CA VAL A 252 -5.65 -14.03 17.50
C VAL A 252 -5.86 -12.89 18.48
N LEU A 253 -6.92 -13.00 19.27
CA LEU A 253 -7.10 -12.21 20.48
C LEU A 253 -6.53 -12.98 21.67
N ARG A 254 -5.64 -12.33 22.41
CA ARG A 254 -4.88 -12.94 23.49
C ARG A 254 -4.84 -12.03 24.70
N TYR A 255 -5.15 -12.60 25.86
CA TYR A 255 -5.06 -11.94 27.16
C TYR A 255 -3.88 -12.51 27.94
N TYR A 256 -3.01 -11.62 28.39
CA TYR A 256 -1.82 -11.99 29.14
C TYR A 256 -1.62 -11.03 30.31
N GLU A 257 -1.08 -11.57 31.39
CA GLU A 257 -0.53 -10.80 32.49
C GLU A 257 0.99 -10.95 32.46
N ILE A 258 1.71 -9.83 32.42
CA ILE A 258 3.17 -9.80 32.39
C ILE A 258 3.66 -8.99 33.58
N GLN A 259 4.57 -9.59 34.35
CA GLN A 259 5.26 -8.93 35.43
C GLN A 259 6.69 -8.59 35.01
N PHE A 260 7.01 -7.30 34.93
CA PHE A 260 8.35 -6.84 34.58
C PHE A 260 9.23 -6.72 35.83
N LYS A 261 10.56 -6.72 35.63
CA LYS A 261 11.53 -6.52 36.71
C LYS A 261 11.59 -5.07 37.21
N SER A 262 11.27 -4.13 36.33
CA SER A 262 11.35 -2.69 36.56
C SER A 262 10.41 -1.96 35.61
N SER A 263 10.11 -0.70 35.93
CA SER A 263 9.38 0.22 35.03
C SER A 263 10.11 0.40 33.70
N SER A 264 11.45 0.56 33.70
CA SER A 264 12.23 0.72 32.47
C SER A 264 12.13 -0.48 31.53
N ASN A 265 12.00 -1.70 32.07
CA ASN A 265 11.77 -2.89 31.25
C ASN A 265 10.37 -2.85 30.62
N ALA A 266 9.34 -2.45 31.39
CA ALA A 266 7.99 -2.31 30.85
C ALA A 266 7.95 -1.26 29.73
N GLU A 267 8.55 -0.08 29.94
CA GLU A 267 8.65 0.98 28.93
C GLU A 267 9.38 0.51 27.67
N LEU A 268 10.50 -0.20 27.82
CA LEU A 268 11.24 -0.73 26.68
C LEU A 268 10.40 -1.72 25.88
N PHE A 269 9.85 -2.75 26.52
CA PHE A 269 9.17 -3.85 25.84
C PHE A 269 7.78 -3.49 25.29
N LEU A 270 7.13 -2.48 25.88
CA LEU A 270 5.83 -1.98 25.45
C LEU A 270 5.93 -0.73 24.55
N SER A 271 7.15 -0.25 24.27
CA SER A 271 7.33 0.87 23.35
C SER A 271 6.97 0.48 21.91
N GLU A 272 6.32 1.38 21.18
CA GLU A 272 5.96 1.17 19.77
C GLU A 272 7.19 0.84 18.88
N GLY A 273 8.36 1.35 19.24
CA GLY A 273 9.63 1.09 18.55
C GLY A 273 10.32 -0.22 18.92
N TYR A 274 9.82 -0.97 19.92
CA TYR A 274 10.43 -2.21 20.35
C TYR A 274 10.39 -3.25 19.23
N ARG A 275 11.57 -3.77 18.86
CA ARG A 275 11.71 -4.79 17.82
C ARG A 275 11.88 -6.16 18.44
N PHE A 276 11.16 -7.15 17.91
CA PHE A 276 11.16 -8.52 18.41
C PHE A 276 11.10 -9.55 17.28
N GLY A 277 11.61 -10.75 17.55
CA GLY A 277 11.57 -11.89 16.64
C GLY A 277 12.92 -12.61 16.54
N PHE A 278 12.90 -13.86 16.07
CA PHE A 278 14.08 -14.72 15.98
C PHE A 278 14.58 -14.86 14.54
N THR A 279 13.67 -15.12 13.60
CA THR A 279 13.95 -15.29 12.16
C THR A 279 13.48 -14.09 11.35
N LYS A 280 12.22 -13.68 11.54
CA LYS A 280 11.68 -12.40 11.09
C LYS A 280 11.63 -11.43 12.25
N THR A 281 11.83 -10.14 11.96
CA THR A 281 11.75 -9.07 12.95
C THR A 281 10.48 -8.25 12.74
N PHE A 282 9.72 -8.05 13.80
CA PHE A 282 8.53 -7.21 13.87
C PHE A 282 8.77 -6.08 14.87
N SER A 283 7.97 -5.01 14.78
CA SER A 283 7.85 -3.99 15.81
C SER A 283 6.59 -4.18 16.65
N PHE A 284 6.60 -3.67 17.88
CA PHE A 284 5.41 -3.67 18.73
C PHE A 284 4.25 -2.94 18.06
N SER A 285 4.53 -1.92 17.26
CA SER A 285 3.57 -1.23 16.39
C SER A 285 2.90 -2.08 15.32
N ASP A 286 3.44 -3.25 14.99
CA ASP A 286 2.84 -4.17 14.01
C ASP A 286 1.68 -4.98 14.60
N ILE A 287 1.50 -4.97 15.92
CA ILE A 287 0.32 -5.57 16.57
C ILE A 287 -0.88 -4.65 16.35
N ALA A 288 -1.94 -5.19 15.74
CA ALA A 288 -3.08 -4.40 15.26
C ALA A 288 -3.87 -3.68 16.35
N GLU A 289 -4.19 -4.36 17.45
CA GLU A 289 -4.87 -3.76 18.61
C GLU A 289 -4.15 -4.14 19.90
N LYS A 290 -3.96 -3.14 20.77
CA LYS A 290 -3.24 -3.27 22.04
C LYS A 290 -3.97 -2.47 23.10
N GLU A 291 -4.45 -3.15 24.14
CA GLU A 291 -4.87 -2.50 25.38
C GLU A 291 -3.91 -2.92 26.48
N ILE A 292 -3.39 -1.93 27.21
CA ILE A 292 -2.43 -2.11 28.30
C ILE A 292 -3.08 -1.54 29.55
N GLU A 293 -3.32 -2.38 30.54
CA GLU A 293 -3.87 -2.02 31.84
C GLU A 293 -2.81 -2.28 32.92
N ILE A 294 -2.56 -1.32 33.78
CA ILE A 294 -1.65 -1.49 34.91
C ILE A 294 -2.43 -2.07 36.08
N ILE A 295 -2.03 -3.26 36.55
CA ILE A 295 -2.71 -3.96 37.64
C ILE A 295 -2.07 -3.63 38.99
N ASP A 296 -0.73 -3.58 39.05
CA ASP A 296 0.02 -3.22 40.25
C ASP A 296 1.32 -2.50 39.83
N GLU A 297 1.36 -1.18 40.03
CA GLU A 297 2.51 -0.34 39.71
C GLU A 297 3.76 -0.71 40.52
N ASN A 298 3.60 -1.06 41.81
CA ASN A 298 4.71 -1.37 42.70
C ASN A 298 5.38 -2.70 42.33
N LYS A 299 4.62 -3.62 41.74
CA LYS A 299 5.12 -4.92 41.27
C LYS A 299 5.34 -4.97 39.76
N PHE A 300 5.09 -3.87 39.05
CA PHE A 300 5.18 -3.75 37.60
C PHE A 300 4.38 -4.85 36.86
N ILE A 301 3.13 -5.07 37.29
CA ILE A 301 2.22 -6.05 36.70
C ILE A 301 1.30 -5.36 35.71
N TYR A 302 1.31 -5.83 34.47
CA TYR A 302 0.53 -5.28 33.36
C TYR A 302 -0.35 -6.36 32.76
N ARG A 303 -1.61 -6.03 32.49
CA ARG A 303 -2.51 -6.84 31.70
C ARG A 303 -2.52 -6.33 30.26
N LEU A 304 -2.28 -7.24 29.34
CA LEU A 304 -2.17 -7.01 27.91
C LEU A 304 -3.29 -7.74 27.20
N LYS A 305 -4.09 -7.00 26.44
CA LYS A 305 -4.99 -7.55 25.43
C LYS A 305 -4.40 -7.22 24.06
N LEU A 306 -3.96 -8.26 23.38
CA LEU A 306 -3.29 -8.16 22.08
C LEU A 306 -4.16 -8.81 21.01
N SER A 307 -4.41 -8.08 19.93
CA SER A 307 -5.10 -8.57 18.73
C SER A 307 -4.26 -8.30 17.48
N GLY A 308 -4.28 -9.23 16.54
CA GLY A 308 -3.58 -9.11 15.25
C GLY A 308 -3.17 -10.46 14.71
N GLU A 309 -2.31 -10.46 13.70
CA GLU A 309 -1.84 -11.69 13.04
C GLU A 309 -1.20 -12.67 14.05
N LYS A 310 -1.57 -13.94 13.94
CA LYS A 310 -1.13 -15.05 14.80
C LYS A 310 0.38 -15.19 14.84
N GLU A 311 1.06 -14.99 13.72
CA GLU A 311 2.52 -15.01 13.63
C GLU A 311 3.13 -13.88 14.47
N ILE A 312 2.63 -12.64 14.33
CA ILE A 312 3.15 -11.45 15.03
C ILE A 312 2.89 -11.55 16.54
N VAL A 313 1.64 -11.74 16.94
CA VAL A 313 1.24 -11.83 18.36
C VAL A 313 1.89 -13.04 19.01
N GLY A 314 1.93 -14.19 18.32
CA GLY A 314 2.61 -15.39 18.78
C GLY A 314 4.11 -15.19 18.98
N THR A 315 4.78 -14.51 18.04
CA THR A 315 6.21 -14.22 18.12
C THR A 315 6.52 -13.27 19.27
N TYR A 316 5.72 -12.21 19.45
CA TYR A 316 5.86 -11.28 20.59
C TYR A 316 5.81 -12.02 21.93
N LEU A 317 4.76 -12.82 22.13
CA LEU A 317 4.57 -13.59 23.36
C LEU A 317 5.67 -14.66 23.55
N GLY A 318 6.15 -15.26 22.46
CA GLY A 318 7.29 -16.16 22.47
C GLY A 318 8.56 -15.48 22.98
N VAL A 319 8.85 -14.27 22.49
CA VAL A 319 9.98 -13.45 22.95
C VAL A 319 9.82 -13.08 24.42
N MET A 320 8.63 -12.67 24.88
CA MET A 320 8.39 -12.35 26.29
C MET A 320 8.63 -13.55 27.21
N ARG A 321 8.19 -14.75 26.82
CA ARG A 321 8.47 -15.99 27.56
C ARG A 321 9.96 -16.34 27.58
N HIS A 322 10.64 -16.16 26.45
CA HIS A 322 12.09 -16.36 26.36
C HIS A 322 12.85 -15.40 27.29
N LYS A 323 12.43 -14.14 27.33
CA LYS A 323 12.96 -13.12 28.24
C LYS A 323 12.68 -13.45 29.71
N SER A 324 11.51 -14.02 30.02
CA SER A 324 11.22 -14.53 31.37
C SER A 324 12.16 -15.67 31.76
N ARG A 325 12.45 -16.63 30.87
CA ARG A 325 13.42 -17.72 31.13
C ARG A 325 14.85 -17.22 31.34
N LYS A 326 15.25 -16.12 30.69
CA LYS A 326 16.53 -15.44 30.93
C LYS A 326 16.54 -14.58 32.19
N GLY A 327 15.40 -14.47 32.87
CA GLY A 327 15.24 -13.61 34.03
C GLY A 327 15.29 -12.13 33.66
N GLU A 328 14.90 -11.70 32.47
CA GLU A 328 14.73 -10.26 32.14
C GLU A 328 13.30 -9.77 32.45
N ILE A 329 12.35 -10.71 32.50
CA ILE A 329 10.94 -10.52 32.89
C ILE A 329 10.66 -11.51 34.04
N VAL A 330 9.81 -11.14 35.00
CA VAL A 330 9.51 -11.99 36.15
C VAL A 330 8.57 -13.14 35.73
N SER A 331 7.45 -12.83 35.10
CA SER A 331 6.48 -13.83 34.66
C SER A 331 5.65 -13.39 33.45
N VAL A 332 5.12 -14.37 32.71
CA VAL A 332 4.22 -14.18 31.56
C VAL A 332 3.11 -15.23 31.65
N ASN A 333 1.95 -14.83 32.14
CA ASN A 333 0.82 -15.71 32.39
C ASN A 333 -0.27 -15.48 31.35
N LYS A 334 -0.81 -16.57 30.80
CA LYS A 334 -1.98 -16.49 29.91
C LYS A 334 -3.23 -16.46 30.79
N LEU A 335 -4.13 -15.51 30.52
CA LEU A 335 -5.43 -15.42 31.17
C LEU A 335 -6.48 -16.27 30.46
#